data_AF-A0A5D8YPF9-F1
#
_entry.id   AF-A0A5D8YPF9-F1
#
_cell.length_a   1.000
_cell.length_b   1.000
_cell.length_c   1.000
_cell.angle_alpha   90.00
_cell.angle_beta   90.00
_cell.angle_gamma   90.00
#
_symmetry.space_group_name_H-M   'P 1'
#
loop_
_entity.id
_entity.type
_entity.pdbx_description
1 polymer ?
#
loop_
_entity_poly.entity_id
_entity_poly.type
_entity_poly.pdbx_seq_one_letter_code
_entity_poly.pdbx_strand_id
1 'polypeptide(L)' 'MQTVDLIQEIQRLPLAKRFYVVEETLKSIKKDELNQQMELAAEELYSDYLNDKELTAFSSLDL' A
#
# COMPACT_ATOMS: atom_id res chain seq x y z
N MET A 1 11.50 12.63 -21.00
CA MET A 1 11.73 11.18 -20.82
C MET A 1 10.44 10.46 -21.15
N GLN A 2 10.43 9.74 -22.26
CA GLN A 2 9.36 8.80 -22.57
C GLN A 2 9.65 7.46 -21.88
N THR A 3 8.63 6.64 -21.66
CA THR A 3 8.78 5.29 -21.07
C THR A 3 9.76 4.43 -21.87
N VAL A 4 9.80 4.63 -23.19
CA VAL A 4 10.73 3.98 -24.12
C VAL A 4 12.18 4.30 -23.78
N ASP A 5 12.50 5.56 -23.47
CA ASP A 5 13.87 5.98 -23.10
C ASP A 5 14.33 5.28 -21.82
N LEU A 6 13.41 5.13 -20.85
CA LEU A 6 13.67 4.49 -19.56
C LEU A 6 13.94 2.99 -19.73
N ILE A 7 13.18 2.31 -20.59
CA ILE A 7 13.40 0.90 -20.93
C ILE A 7 14.76 0.72 -21.62
N GLN A 8 15.13 1.60 -22.55
CA GLN A 8 16.43 1.54 -23.21
C GLN A 8 17.58 1.71 -22.22
N GLU A 9 17.47 2.62 -21.26
CA GLU A 9 18.48 2.78 -20.21
C GLU A 9 18.57 1.56 -19.30
N ILE A 10 17.45 0.95 -18.91
CA ILE A 10 17.46 -0.30 -18.14
C ILE A 10 18.13 -1.43 -18.93
N GLN A 11 17.89 -1.53 -20.23
CA GLN A 11 18.51 -2.54 -21.10
C GLN A 11 20.03 -2.37 -21.21
N ARG A 12 20.55 -1.14 -21.12
CA ARG A 12 21.99 -0.83 -21.11
C ARG A 12 22.69 -1.26 -19.82
N LEU A 13 21.95 -1.58 -18.76
CA LEU A 13 22.53 -1.98 -17.48
C LEU A 13 23.11 -3.42 -17.53
N PRO A 14 24.15 -3.71 -16.73
CA PRO A 14 24.60 -5.07 -16.48
C PRO A 14 23.45 -5.96 -16.00
N LEU A 15 23.51 -7.26 -16.34
CA LEU A 15 22.44 -8.22 -16.05
C LEU A 15 22.00 -8.20 -14.56
N ALA A 16 22.95 -8.15 -13.63
CA ALA A 16 22.67 -8.08 -12.20
C ALA A 16 21.83 -6.83 -11.81
N LYS A 17 22.11 -5.68 -12.43
CA LYS A 17 21.36 -4.44 -12.18
C LYS A 17 19.96 -4.48 -12.80
N ARG A 18 19.79 -5.18 -13.93
CA ARG A 18 18.47 -5.41 -14.52
C ARG A 18 17.58 -6.24 -13.61
N PHE A 19 18.13 -7.32 -13.03
CA PHE A 19 17.41 -8.11 -12.03
C PHE A 19 17.04 -7.30 -10.79
N TYR A 20 17.97 -6.49 -10.29
CA TYR A 20 17.71 -5.60 -9.16
C TYR A 20 16.54 -4.64 -9.42
N VAL A 21 16.49 -4.00 -10.59
CA VAL A 21 15.37 -3.11 -10.95
C VAL A 21 14.04 -3.88 -10.94
N VAL A 22 14.00 -5.09 -11.49
CA VAL A 22 12.78 -5.91 -11.50
C VAL A 22 12.34 -6.26 -10.07
N GLU A 23 13.29 -6.67 -9.22
CA GLU A 23 13.00 -7.02 -7.83
C GLU A 23 12.44 -5.85 -7.03
N GLU A 24 13.08 -4.68 -7.10
CA GLU A 24 12.64 -3.49 -6.39
C GLU A 24 11.28 -3.00 -6.92
N THR A 25 11.03 -3.12 -8.22
CA THR A 25 9.72 -2.78 -8.81
C THR A 25 8.62 -3.71 -8.30
N LEU A 26 8.89 -5.02 -8.20
CA LEU A 26 7.92 -5.97 -7.63
C LEU A 26 7.65 -5.69 -6.14
N LYS A 27 8.70 -5.35 -5.38
CA LYS A 27 8.55 -4.97 -3.96
C LYS A 27 7.72 -3.71 -3.79
N SER A 28 7.91 -2.69 -4.64
CA SER A 28 7.14 -1.45 -4.55
C SER A 28 5.66 -1.70 -4.81
N ILE A 29 5.32 -2.46 -5.86
CA ILE A 29 3.93 -2.82 -6.19
C ILE A 29 3.25 -3.54 -5.01
N LYS A 30 3.93 -4.54 -4.43
CA LYS A 30 3.39 -5.27 -3.28
C LYS A 30 3.21 -4.39 -2.04
N LYS A 31 4.13 -3.45 -1.81
CA LYS A 31 4.05 -2.51 -0.70
C LYS A 31 2.86 -1.57 -0.85
N ASP A 32 2.63 -1.07 -2.06
CA ASP A 32 1.51 -0.16 -2.34
C ASP A 32 0.17 -0.88 -2.14
N GLU A 33 0.04 -2.13 -2.61
CA GLU A 33 -1.13 -2.97 -2.37
C GLU A 33 -1.39 -3.20 -0.87
N LEU A 34 -0.34 -3.53 -0.11
CA LEU A 34 -0.44 -3.74 1.34
C LEU A 34 -0.90 -2.47 2.07
N ASN A 35 -0.36 -1.31 1.70
CA ASN A 35 -0.75 -0.04 2.29
C ASN A 35 -2.23 0.27 2.00
N GLN A 36 -2.69 0.05 0.77
CA GLN A 36 -4.09 0.26 0.40
C GLN A 36 -5.03 -0.67 1.18
N GLN A 37 -4.68 -1.95 1.33
CA GLN A 37 -5.48 -2.87 2.14
C GLN A 37 -5.54 -2.45 3.60
N MET A 38 -4.43 -1.95 4.15
CA MET A 38 -4.38 -1.48 5.54
C MET A 38 -5.20 -0.20 5.74
N GLU A 39 -5.19 0.71 4.75
CA GLU A 39 -6.02 1.92 4.75
C GLU A 39 -7.51 1.56 4.72
N LEU A 40 -7.93 0.66 3.82
CA LEU A 40 -9.31 0.19 3.74
C LEU A 40 -9.78 -0.46 5.04
N ALA A 41 -8.95 -1.33 5.64
CA ALA A 41 -9.27 -1.96 6.91
C ALA A 41 -9.39 -0.94 8.06
N ALA A 42 -8.55 0.10 8.07
CA ALA A 42 -8.62 1.16 9.06
C ALA A 42 -9.88 2.02 8.89
N GLU A 43 -10.28 2.34 7.66
CA GLU A 43 -11.53 3.05 7.36
C GLU A 43 -12.76 2.24 7.76
N GLU A 44 -12.76 0.93 7.49
CA GLU A 44 -13.84 0.01 7.89
C GLU A 44 -13.98 -0.02 9.42
N LEU A 45 -12.87 -0.22 10.15
CA LEU A 45 -12.86 -0.21 11.61
C LEU A 45 -13.33 1.12 12.21
N TYR A 46 -12.92 2.24 11.60
CA TYR A 46 -13.34 3.57 12.04
C TYR A 46 -14.84 3.79 11.82
N SER A 47 -15.35 3.36 10.65
CA SER A 47 -16.78 3.41 10.34
C SER A 47 -17.59 2.57 11.32
N ASP A 48 -17.14 1.37 11.65
CA ASP A 48 -17.80 0.49 12.62
C ASP A 48 -17.81 1.15 14.01
N TYR A 49 -16.69 1.70 14.47
CA TYR A 49 -16.63 2.40 15.75
C TYR A 49 -17.63 3.56 15.86
N LEU A 50 -17.85 4.31 14.77
CA LEU A 50 -18.79 5.44 14.76
C LEU A 50 -20.27 5.00 14.76
N ASN A 51 -20.58 3.89 14.08
CA ASN A 51 -21.95 3.52 13.78
C ASN A 51 -22.47 2.38 14.67
N ASP A 52 -21.58 1.53 15.17
CA ASP A 52 -21.92 0.45 16.08
C ASP A 52 -21.95 0.95 17.53
N LYS A 53 -23.17 1.02 18.06
CA LYS A 53 -23.42 1.44 19.44
C LYS A 53 -22.96 0.39 20.46
N GLU A 54 -22.77 -0.87 20.06
CA GLU A 54 -22.20 -1.89 20.94
C GLU A 54 -20.71 -1.63 21.21
N LEU A 55 -19.97 -1.13 20.22
CA LEU A 55 -18.54 -0.78 20.37
C LEU A 55 -18.31 0.41 21.32
N THR A 56 -19.31 1.28 21.50
CA THR A 56 -19.25 2.46 22.38
C THR A 56 -20.21 2.39 23.57
N ALA A 57 -20.81 1.22 23.82
CA ALA A 57 -21.86 1.03 24.84
C ALA A 57 -21.42 1.46 26.24
N PHE A 58 -20.16 1.20 26.59
CA PHE A 58 -19.59 1.57 27.88
C PHE A 58 -19.12 3.02 27.96
N SER A 59 -18.74 3.64 26.83
CA SER A 59 -18.35 5.07 26.80
C SER A 59 -19.51 5.99 27.17
N SER A 60 -20.75 5.55 26.93
CA SER A 60 -21.95 6.29 27.32
C SER A 60 -22.24 6.24 28.82
N LEU A 61 -21.58 5.35 29.58
CA LEU A 61 -21.75 5.19 31.04
C LEU A 61 -20.77 6.05 31.86
N ASP A 62 -19.75 6.62 31.21
CA ASP A 62 -18.75 7.50 31.84
C ASP A 62 -19.17 8.99 31.85
N LEU A 63 -20.37 9.32 31.33
CA LEU A 63 -20.99 10.66 31.28
C LEU A 63 -22.01 10.85 32.40
#